data_AF-A0A6L7MZL9-F1
#
_entry.id   AF-A0A6L7MZL9-F1
#
_cell.length_a   1.000
_cell.length_b   1.000
_cell.length_c   1.000
_cell.angle_alpha   90.00
_cell.angle_beta   90.00
_cell.angle_gamma   90.00
#
_symmetry.space_group_name_H-M   'P 1'
#
loop_
_entity.id
_entity.type
_entity.pdbx_description
1 polymer ?
#
loop_
_entity_poly.entity_id
_entity_poly.type
_entity_poly.pdbx_seq_one_letter_code
_entity_poly.pdbx_strand_id
1 'polypeptide(L)'
;MAIRPDVLPLARLHAIDDLADIGVAVRQGLPHRRPDRRHKRSKADKSSDTVADSPLAGQDAMRIEPLDSTLGAVVRDVDLATIDDEAFHRIEAAWHEHAVLLFPSQHLSDADHIAFTRRFGRLEMGLKRTAKTSLTKLGRISNVDKDGNVVDAEALQARFQRGNQQWHSDSSYKRVGAKASILAAHVVPDRGGETEWADLRAAWDALDGAMQEWLSDKEAVHSYRFSHAWHGGLELLNDAELDHLPPVIHPLMRIHPATGRPNLFVGRHASHIVGEDREESRRLLRRLTTEASQSPRTWKHRWQPGDIVIWDNRCVLHRGHPWPPDQARVMARSTVAGEDADNEWAMAD
;
A
#
# COMPACT_ATOMS: atom_id res chain seq x y z
N MET A 1 23.20 -2.68 20.52
CA MET A 1 24.17 -3.40 19.68
C MET A 1 23.68 -3.31 18.25
N ALA A 2 24.28 -2.44 17.43
CA ALA A 2 23.82 -2.18 16.07
C ALA A 2 24.11 -3.40 15.20
N ILE A 3 23.06 -4.10 14.77
CA ILE A 3 23.15 -5.19 13.79
C ILE A 3 23.48 -4.52 12.46
N ARG A 4 24.70 -4.74 11.95
CA ARG A 4 25.04 -4.39 10.57
C ARG A 4 24.14 -5.25 9.66
N PRO A 5 23.43 -4.68 8.68
CA PRO A 5 22.80 -5.52 7.67
C PRO A 5 23.92 -6.21 6.90
N ASP A 6 23.92 -7.53 6.88
CA ASP A 6 24.80 -8.30 6.00
C ASP A 6 24.44 -7.92 4.56
N VAL A 7 25.22 -6.98 4.01
CA VAL A 7 25.13 -6.57 2.62
C VAL A 7 25.50 -7.79 1.79
N LEU A 8 24.57 -8.26 0.95
CA LEU A 8 24.90 -9.29 -0.04
C LEU A 8 26.16 -8.86 -0.83
N PRO A 9 27.06 -9.80 -1.18
CA PRO A 9 28.24 -9.47 -1.97
C PRO A 9 27.85 -8.69 -3.23
N LEU A 10 28.55 -7.58 -3.52
CA LEU A 10 28.31 -6.69 -4.67
C LEU A 10 28.06 -7.48 -5.98
N ALA A 11 28.78 -8.58 -6.21
CA ALA A 11 28.61 -9.43 -7.39
C ALA A 11 27.18 -10.01 -7.56
N ARG A 12 26.47 -10.35 -6.47
CA ARG A 12 25.07 -10.80 -6.53
C ARG A 12 24.10 -9.65 -6.82
N LEU A 13 24.42 -8.43 -6.37
CA LEU A 13 23.63 -7.24 -6.67
C LEU A 13 23.77 -6.85 -8.15
N HIS A 14 24.99 -6.90 -8.70
CA HIS A 14 25.23 -6.68 -10.12
C HIS A 14 24.45 -7.68 -10.99
N ALA A 15 24.44 -8.98 -10.65
CA ALA A 15 23.66 -9.97 -11.40
C ALA A 15 22.14 -9.76 -11.33
N ILE A 16 21.61 -9.27 -10.20
CA ILE A 16 20.19 -8.89 -10.07
C ILE A 16 19.89 -7.62 -10.89
N ASP A 17 20.84 -6.69 -10.92
CA ASP A 17 20.71 -5.45 -11.66
C ASP A 17 20.81 -5.69 -13.19
N ASP A 18 21.65 -6.62 -13.67
CA ASP A 18 21.76 -6.99 -15.09
C ASP A 18 20.48 -7.66 -15.63
N LEU A 19 19.78 -8.44 -14.79
CA LEU A 19 18.47 -9.02 -15.11
C LEU A 19 17.35 -7.96 -15.21
N ALA A 20 17.50 -6.84 -14.50
CA ALA A 20 16.56 -5.72 -14.59
C ALA A 20 16.65 -5.00 -15.94
N ASP A 21 17.86 -4.82 -16.45
CA ASP A 21 18.10 -4.13 -17.73
C ASP A 21 17.58 -4.95 -18.93
N ILE A 22 17.72 -6.28 -18.89
CA ILE A 22 17.22 -7.18 -19.96
C ILE A 22 15.68 -7.14 -20.03
N GLY A 23 14.99 -7.04 -18.89
CA GLY A 23 13.52 -6.96 -18.85
C GLY A 23 12.94 -5.62 -19.33
N VAL A 24 13.65 -4.52 -19.08
CA VAL A 24 13.24 -3.16 -19.45
C VAL A 24 13.32 -2.92 -20.97
N ALA A 25 14.35 -3.45 -21.63
CA ALA A 25 14.56 -3.25 -23.07
C ALA A 25 13.48 -3.87 -23.97
N VAL A 26 12.71 -4.87 -23.46
CA VAL A 26 11.74 -5.63 -24.27
C VAL A 26 10.35 -4.98 -24.37
N ARG A 27 10.05 -3.94 -23.57
CA ARG A 27 8.69 -3.33 -23.51
C ARG A 27 8.60 -1.83 -23.80
N GLN A 28 9.68 -1.17 -24.24
CA GLN A 28 9.67 0.25 -24.66
C GLN A 28 8.92 0.48 -25.99
N GLY A 29 7.61 0.22 -26.01
CA GLY A 29 6.84 0.23 -27.25
C GLY A 29 5.38 0.64 -27.13
N LEU A 30 4.95 1.40 -26.10
CA LEU A 30 3.61 2.01 -26.12
C LEU A 30 3.59 3.38 -25.43
N PRO A 31 3.10 4.45 -26.09
CA PRO A 31 3.01 5.78 -25.50
C PRO A 31 1.83 5.91 -24.52
N HIS A 32 2.08 6.48 -23.34
CA HIS A 32 1.03 6.93 -22.42
C HIS A 32 0.31 8.16 -22.98
N ARG A 33 -0.99 8.02 -23.32
CA ARG A 33 -1.86 9.13 -23.68
C ARG A 33 -2.33 9.86 -22.41
N ARG A 34 -2.13 11.18 -22.38
CA ARG A 34 -2.75 12.09 -21.40
C ARG A 34 -4.27 12.18 -21.66
N PRO A 35 -5.13 12.12 -20.63
CA PRO A 35 -6.54 12.42 -20.82
C PRO A 35 -6.78 13.94 -20.92
N ASP A 36 -7.49 14.34 -21.96
CA ASP A 36 -7.97 15.71 -22.22
C ASP A 36 -9.18 16.02 -21.33
N ARG A 37 -9.09 17.12 -20.54
CA ARG A 37 -10.15 17.57 -19.64
C ARG A 37 -11.08 18.55 -20.37
N ARG A 38 -12.29 18.12 -20.71
CA ARG A 38 -13.40 19.05 -21.06
C ARG A 38 -14.47 19.05 -19.97
N HIS A 39 -14.54 20.18 -19.27
CA HIS A 39 -15.65 20.53 -18.39
C HIS A 39 -16.88 20.93 -19.23
N LYS A 40 -18.05 20.35 -18.93
CA LYS A 40 -19.34 20.95 -19.25
C LYS A 40 -20.21 20.97 -18.00
N ARG A 41 -20.49 22.18 -17.52
CA ARG A 41 -21.54 22.45 -16.53
C ARG A 41 -22.90 22.44 -17.23
N SER A 42 -23.90 21.81 -16.62
CA SER A 42 -25.31 22.11 -16.89
C SER A 42 -26.08 22.25 -15.57
N LYS A 43 -26.88 23.31 -15.49
CA LYS A 43 -27.89 23.59 -14.45
C LYS A 43 -29.23 22.99 -14.87
N ALA A 44 -30.04 22.58 -13.89
CA ALA A 44 -31.51 22.55 -13.82
C ALA A 44 -31.90 21.46 -12.80
N ASP A 45 -33.02 21.45 -12.08
CA ASP A 45 -34.01 22.43 -11.64
C ASP A 45 -34.79 21.72 -10.50
N LYS A 46 -35.50 22.48 -9.67
CA LYS A 46 -36.24 22.00 -8.49
C LYS A 46 -37.54 21.27 -8.87
N SER A 47 -37.87 20.21 -8.13
CA SER A 47 -39.27 19.88 -7.83
C SER A 47 -39.37 19.12 -6.51
N SER A 48 -40.25 19.61 -5.65
CA SER A 48 -40.70 19.03 -4.38
C SER A 48 -41.60 17.81 -4.61
N ASP A 49 -41.53 16.84 -3.70
CA ASP A 49 -42.73 16.17 -3.16
C ASP A 49 -42.42 15.53 -1.81
N THR A 50 -43.33 15.73 -0.86
CA THR A 50 -43.31 15.25 0.51
C THR A 50 -44.23 14.04 0.66
N VAL A 51 -43.78 12.89 1.19
CA VAL A 51 -44.66 11.96 1.95
C VAL A 51 -43.87 11.13 2.98
N ALA A 52 -44.39 11.19 4.21
CA ALA A 52 -44.38 10.22 5.32
C ALA A 52 -43.09 9.82 6.06
N ASP A 53 -43.26 9.95 7.38
CA ASP A 53 -42.35 9.78 8.50
C ASP A 53 -42.20 8.30 8.89
N SER A 54 -40.95 7.87 9.11
CA SER A 54 -40.60 6.67 9.87
C SER A 54 -39.21 6.86 10.47
N PRO A 55 -39.01 6.72 11.79
CA PRO A 55 -37.73 7.02 12.41
C PRO A 55 -36.77 5.84 12.21
N LEU A 56 -36.05 5.83 11.09
CA LEU A 56 -34.75 5.15 11.02
C LEU A 56 -33.76 6.03 11.78
N ALA A 57 -33.33 5.59 12.96
CA ALA A 57 -32.22 6.22 13.67
C ALA A 57 -31.00 6.23 12.73
N GLY A 58 -30.64 7.42 12.26
CA GLY A 58 -29.87 7.62 11.03
C GLY A 58 -28.41 7.18 11.10
N GLN A 59 -27.92 6.70 9.95
CA GLN A 59 -26.49 6.66 9.59
C GLN A 59 -25.91 8.09 9.34
N ASP A 60 -26.67 9.14 9.67
CA ASP A 60 -26.27 10.55 9.64
C ASP A 60 -25.19 10.92 10.69
N ALA A 61 -24.81 9.99 11.58
CA ALA A 61 -23.91 10.26 12.70
C ALA A 61 -22.42 9.95 12.44
N MET A 62 -22.02 9.37 11.30
CA MET A 62 -20.61 9.04 11.04
C MET A 62 -19.71 10.27 11.22
N ARG A 63 -18.74 10.18 12.13
CA ARG A 63 -17.74 11.22 12.39
C ARG A 63 -16.41 10.88 11.74
N ILE A 64 -15.81 11.85 11.06
CA ILE A 64 -14.47 11.75 10.48
C ILE A 64 -13.60 12.79 11.19
N GLU A 65 -12.63 12.31 11.96
CA GLU A 65 -11.78 13.11 12.84
C GLU A 65 -10.34 13.10 12.28
N PRO A 66 -9.88 14.16 11.59
CA PRO A 66 -8.53 14.22 11.07
C PRO A 66 -7.48 14.10 12.17
N LEU A 67 -6.38 13.41 11.87
CA LEU A 67 -5.25 13.30 12.78
C LEU A 67 -4.35 14.54 12.72
N ASP A 68 -3.53 14.75 13.75
CA ASP A 68 -2.51 15.80 13.78
C ASP A 68 -1.28 15.40 12.95
N SER A 69 -1.49 15.19 11.65
CA SER A 69 -0.46 14.89 10.65
C SER A 69 -0.99 15.26 9.26
N THR A 70 -0.15 15.23 8.21
CA THR A 70 -0.62 15.56 6.85
C THR A 70 -1.54 14.50 6.23
N LEU A 71 -1.64 13.33 6.87
CA LEU A 71 -2.50 12.22 6.46
C LEU A 71 -3.31 11.70 7.65
N GLY A 72 -4.30 10.88 7.35
CA GLY A 72 -4.97 10.08 8.35
C GLY A 72 -6.19 10.75 8.97
N ALA A 73 -7.23 9.95 9.17
CA ALA A 73 -8.38 10.30 9.99
C ALA A 73 -8.91 9.08 10.73
N VAL A 74 -9.57 9.30 11.87
CA VAL A 74 -10.33 8.29 12.58
C VAL A 74 -11.79 8.42 12.19
N VAL A 75 -12.40 7.32 11.74
CA VAL A 75 -13.81 7.26 11.39
C VAL A 75 -14.57 6.53 12.48
N ARG A 76 -15.57 7.19 13.07
CA ARG A 76 -16.36 6.69 14.20
C ARG A 76 -17.84 6.68 13.86
N ASP A 77 -18.60 5.98 14.70
CA ASP A 77 -20.05 5.85 14.61
C ASP A 77 -20.49 5.26 13.25
N VAL A 78 -19.75 4.23 12.82
CA VAL A 78 -20.01 3.45 11.61
C VAL A 78 -19.79 1.97 11.89
N ASP A 79 -20.66 1.13 11.34
CA ASP A 79 -20.51 -0.31 11.29
C ASP A 79 -20.17 -0.74 9.86
N LEU A 80 -18.91 -1.11 9.61
CA LEU A 80 -18.42 -1.49 8.29
C LEU A 80 -19.10 -2.74 7.72
N ALA A 81 -19.73 -3.59 8.55
CA ALA A 81 -20.44 -4.77 8.07
C ALA A 81 -21.76 -4.41 7.36
N THR A 82 -22.35 -3.25 7.67
CA THR A 82 -23.71 -2.90 7.23
C THR A 82 -23.81 -1.54 6.55
N ILE A 83 -22.69 -0.92 6.15
CA ILE A 83 -22.71 0.38 5.46
C ILE A 83 -23.46 0.33 4.13
N ASP A 84 -24.33 1.30 3.91
CA ASP A 84 -24.98 1.53 2.62
C ASP A 84 -24.06 2.25 1.61
N ASP A 85 -24.60 2.63 0.46
CA ASP A 85 -23.84 3.33 -0.59
C ASP A 85 -23.52 4.78 -0.22
N GLU A 86 -24.38 5.44 0.54
CA GLU A 86 -24.14 6.83 0.97
C GLU A 86 -22.98 6.88 1.98
N ALA A 87 -23.03 6.04 3.00
CA ALA A 87 -21.96 5.89 3.98
C ALA A 87 -20.64 5.49 3.31
N PHE A 88 -20.68 4.57 2.34
CA PHE A 88 -19.49 4.18 1.59
C PHE A 88 -18.89 5.35 0.80
N HIS A 89 -19.70 6.12 0.05
CA HIS A 89 -19.19 7.27 -0.69
C HIS A 89 -18.56 8.34 0.22
N ARG A 90 -19.12 8.54 1.43
CA ARG A 90 -18.52 9.41 2.45
C ARG A 90 -17.15 8.88 2.91
N ILE A 91 -17.04 7.57 3.15
CA ILE A 91 -15.77 6.91 3.49
C ILE A 91 -14.76 7.04 2.35
N GLU A 92 -15.17 6.82 1.10
CA GLU A 92 -14.28 6.92 -0.06
C GLU A 92 -13.76 8.35 -0.26
N ALA A 93 -14.63 9.35 -0.11
CA ALA A 93 -14.23 10.75 -0.17
C ALA A 93 -13.21 11.09 0.94
N ALA A 94 -13.48 10.66 2.19
CA ALA A 94 -12.57 10.82 3.31
C ALA A 94 -11.23 10.10 3.06
N TRP A 95 -11.26 8.92 2.45
CA TRP A 95 -10.06 8.16 2.12
C TRP A 95 -9.22 8.87 1.06
N HIS A 96 -9.84 9.46 0.03
CA HIS A 96 -9.13 10.27 -0.95
C HIS A 96 -8.51 11.54 -0.35
N GLU A 97 -9.17 12.15 0.63
CA GLU A 97 -8.67 13.33 1.35
C GLU A 97 -7.51 12.97 2.30
N HIS A 98 -7.70 11.98 3.15
CA HIS A 98 -6.79 11.66 4.24
C HIS A 98 -5.79 10.53 3.92
N ALA A 99 -5.94 9.83 2.79
CA ALA A 99 -5.13 8.69 2.32
C ALA A 99 -5.10 7.45 3.23
N VAL A 100 -5.34 7.60 4.54
CA VAL A 100 -5.40 6.52 5.53
C VAL A 100 -6.59 6.76 6.43
N LEU A 101 -7.39 5.72 6.71
CA LEU A 101 -8.52 5.80 7.63
C LEU A 101 -8.42 4.68 8.66
N LEU A 102 -8.61 5.04 9.94
CA LEU A 102 -8.76 4.11 11.05
C LEU A 102 -10.23 3.97 11.43
N PHE A 103 -10.69 2.73 11.53
CA PHE A 103 -12.00 2.35 12.05
C PHE A 103 -11.78 1.53 13.32
N PRO A 104 -11.98 2.11 14.51
CA PRO A 104 -11.76 1.41 15.76
C PRO A 104 -12.87 0.39 16.05
N SER A 105 -12.53 -0.69 16.75
CA SER A 105 -13.47 -1.64 17.35
C SER A 105 -14.52 -2.26 16.41
N GLN A 106 -14.14 -2.58 15.17
CA GLN A 106 -15.07 -3.13 14.15
C GLN A 106 -15.27 -4.65 14.28
N HIS A 107 -14.23 -5.40 14.65
CA HIS A 107 -14.29 -6.86 14.84
C HIS A 107 -14.93 -7.65 13.68
N LEU A 108 -14.70 -7.23 12.43
CA LEU A 108 -15.29 -7.85 11.25
C LEU A 108 -14.96 -9.35 11.13
N SER A 109 -15.93 -10.11 10.64
CA SER A 109 -15.66 -11.46 10.13
C SER A 109 -14.81 -11.41 8.87
N ASP A 110 -14.16 -12.53 8.50
CA ASP A 110 -13.40 -12.62 7.25
C ASP A 110 -14.27 -12.30 6.03
N ALA A 111 -15.56 -12.68 6.07
CA ALA A 111 -16.51 -12.40 5.00
C ALA A 111 -16.83 -10.90 4.89
N ASP A 112 -17.08 -10.24 6.02
CA ASP A 112 -17.39 -8.80 6.05
C ASP A 112 -16.15 -7.97 5.69
N HIS A 113 -14.95 -8.38 6.11
CA HIS A 113 -13.70 -7.76 5.69
C HIS A 113 -13.56 -7.80 4.16
N ILE A 114 -13.78 -8.96 3.54
CA ILE A 114 -13.73 -9.12 2.09
C ILE A 114 -14.82 -8.28 1.42
N ALA A 115 -16.05 -8.29 1.95
CA ALA A 115 -17.16 -7.51 1.41
C ALA A 115 -16.85 -6.00 1.43
N PHE A 116 -16.35 -5.47 2.55
CA PHE A 116 -15.91 -4.08 2.67
C PHE A 116 -14.77 -3.76 1.69
N THR A 117 -13.79 -4.65 1.57
CA THR A 117 -12.67 -4.47 0.63
C THR A 117 -13.16 -4.34 -0.82
N ARG A 118 -14.11 -5.18 -1.22
CA ARG A 118 -14.65 -5.20 -2.59
C ARG A 118 -15.37 -3.91 -2.97
N ARG A 119 -15.85 -3.12 -1.99
CA ARG A 119 -16.43 -1.79 -2.28
C ARG A 119 -15.41 -0.86 -2.93
N PHE A 120 -14.11 -1.04 -2.66
CA PHE A 120 -13.02 -0.23 -3.27
C PHE A 120 -12.52 -0.78 -4.61
N GLY A 121 -12.91 -1.99 -5.00
CA GLY A 121 -12.54 -2.61 -6.28
C GLY A 121 -12.16 -4.09 -6.18
N ARG A 122 -11.63 -4.62 -7.28
CA ARG A 122 -11.22 -6.03 -7.43
C ARG A 122 -10.11 -6.39 -6.44
N LEU A 123 -10.19 -7.57 -5.85
CA LEU A 123 -9.13 -8.09 -4.97
C LEU A 123 -7.85 -8.40 -5.76
N GLU A 124 -6.70 -8.15 -5.14
CA GLU A 124 -5.40 -8.55 -5.67
C GLU A 124 -5.10 -10.02 -5.35
N MET A 125 -4.56 -10.74 -6.32
CA MET A 125 -4.03 -12.08 -6.16
C MET A 125 -2.64 -12.04 -5.50
N GLY A 126 -2.45 -12.90 -4.51
CA GLY A 126 -1.13 -13.14 -3.91
C GLY A 126 -0.10 -13.72 -4.91
N LEU A 127 1.18 -13.59 -4.55
CA LEU A 127 2.32 -13.91 -5.43
C LEU A 127 2.43 -15.40 -5.82
N LYS A 128 1.95 -16.31 -4.96
CA LYS A 128 1.95 -17.75 -5.26
C LYS A 128 0.80 -18.10 -6.21
N ARG A 129 1.14 -18.42 -7.44
CA ARG A 129 0.20 -18.88 -8.49
C ARG A 129 -0.03 -20.39 -8.35
N THR A 130 -0.70 -20.84 -7.28
CA THR A 130 -1.14 -22.25 -7.19
C THR A 130 -2.61 -22.39 -7.57
N ALA A 131 -2.96 -23.46 -8.30
CA ALA A 131 -4.33 -23.73 -8.79
C ALA A 131 -5.40 -23.91 -7.69
N LYS A 132 -5.00 -23.91 -6.40
CA LYS A 132 -5.86 -24.10 -5.23
C LYS A 132 -6.06 -22.85 -4.39
N THR A 133 -5.56 -21.67 -4.78
CA THR A 133 -5.80 -20.46 -3.99
C THR A 133 -7.26 -20.01 -4.18
N SER A 134 -8.13 -20.47 -3.29
CA SER A 134 -9.57 -20.23 -3.29
C SER A 134 -9.91 -18.74 -3.34
N LEU A 135 -11.15 -18.48 -3.77
CA LEU A 135 -11.82 -17.20 -4.02
C LEU A 135 -11.97 -16.28 -2.78
N THR A 136 -11.11 -16.44 -1.78
CA THR A 136 -11.12 -15.78 -0.47
C THR A 136 -9.68 -15.46 -0.03
N LYS A 137 -8.99 -14.51 -0.68
CA LYS A 137 -7.57 -14.21 -0.34
C LYS A 137 -7.42 -13.14 0.75
N LEU A 138 -8.06 -13.37 1.90
CA LEU A 138 -7.67 -12.67 3.12
C LEU A 138 -6.34 -13.26 3.59
N GLY A 139 -5.25 -12.52 3.43
CA GLY A 139 -3.91 -12.93 3.84
C GLY A 139 -3.75 -12.79 5.34
N ARG A 140 -3.35 -13.86 6.03
CA ARG A 140 -2.97 -13.78 7.45
C ARG A 140 -1.53 -13.32 7.58
N ILE A 141 -1.33 -12.09 8.05
CA ILE A 141 -0.02 -11.59 8.46
C ILE A 141 0.12 -11.92 9.95
N SER A 142 0.74 -13.06 10.23
CA SER A 142 0.90 -13.55 11.59
C SER A 142 2.29 -14.11 11.86
N ASN A 143 2.63 -14.26 13.14
CA ASN A 143 3.76 -15.05 13.63
C ASN A 143 3.29 -16.26 14.46
N VAL A 144 2.09 -16.78 14.18
CA VAL A 144 1.57 -17.97 14.85
C VAL A 144 1.29 -19.08 13.83
N ASP A 145 1.43 -20.33 14.26
CA ASP A 145 1.04 -21.49 13.48
C ASP A 145 -0.49 -21.71 13.50
N LYS A 146 -0.94 -22.79 12.86
CA LYS A 146 -2.37 -23.17 12.80
C LYS A 146 -2.97 -23.49 14.17
N ASP A 147 -2.14 -23.82 15.15
CA ASP A 147 -2.53 -24.21 16.50
C ASP A 147 -2.42 -23.01 17.47
N GLY A 148 -2.02 -21.82 16.95
CA GLY A 148 -1.92 -20.57 17.69
C GLY A 148 -0.57 -20.38 18.42
N ASN A 149 0.39 -21.29 18.23
CA ASN A 149 1.71 -21.16 18.85
C ASN A 149 2.58 -20.21 18.06
N VAL A 150 3.35 -19.37 18.76
CA VAL A 150 4.31 -18.46 18.15
C VAL A 150 5.38 -19.27 17.41
N VAL A 151 5.59 -18.95 16.13
CA VAL A 151 6.60 -19.59 15.29
C VAL A 151 7.99 -19.01 15.58
N ASP A 152 9.03 -19.82 15.33
CA ASP A 152 10.43 -19.42 15.49
C ASP A 152 10.73 -18.12 14.71
N ALA A 153 11.43 -17.18 15.37
CA ALA A 153 11.85 -15.90 14.82
C ALA A 153 12.82 -16.00 13.62
N GLU A 154 13.45 -17.16 13.42
CA GLU A 154 14.30 -17.43 12.24
C GLU A 154 13.57 -18.21 11.13
N ALA A 155 12.28 -18.54 11.33
CA ALA A 155 11.46 -19.13 10.28
C ALA A 155 11.40 -18.21 9.05
N LEU A 156 11.25 -18.82 7.87
CA LEU A 156 11.18 -18.10 6.59
C LEU A 156 10.13 -16.97 6.61
N GLN A 157 9.01 -17.19 7.29
CA GLN A 157 7.96 -16.20 7.51
C GLN A 157 8.46 -14.98 8.29
N ALA A 158 9.20 -15.17 9.39
CA ALA A 158 9.75 -14.08 10.18
C ALA A 158 10.82 -13.28 9.44
N ARG A 159 11.64 -13.93 8.59
CA ARG A 159 12.60 -13.24 7.72
C ARG A 159 11.91 -12.33 6.69
N PHE A 160 10.82 -12.79 6.07
CA PHE A 160 10.02 -11.96 5.18
C PHE A 160 9.44 -10.72 5.87
N GLN A 161 9.04 -10.84 7.14
CA GLN A 161 8.52 -9.70 7.90
C GLN A 161 9.56 -8.59 8.10
N ARG A 162 10.87 -8.87 7.99
CA ARG A 162 11.92 -7.83 8.04
C ARG A 162 11.79 -6.84 6.87
N GLY A 163 11.37 -7.32 5.70
CA GLY A 163 11.09 -6.46 4.55
C GLY A 163 9.92 -5.50 4.80
N ASN A 164 8.90 -5.95 5.55
CA ASN A 164 7.74 -5.13 5.91
C ASN A 164 8.07 -4.03 6.94
N GLN A 165 9.26 -4.07 7.56
CA GLN A 165 9.74 -3.01 8.47
C GLN A 165 10.43 -1.85 7.73
N GLN A 166 10.64 -2.00 6.42
CA GLN A 166 11.17 -0.93 5.57
C GLN A 166 10.02 -0.15 4.94
N TRP A 167 10.21 1.14 4.70
CA TRP A 167 9.21 1.98 4.05
C TRP A 167 8.89 1.50 2.63
N HIS A 168 7.63 1.13 2.38
CA HIS A 168 7.20 0.58 1.11
C HIS A 168 5.75 0.92 0.77
N SER A 169 5.43 0.89 -0.51
CA SER A 169 4.07 0.81 -1.03
C SER A 169 3.84 -0.62 -1.52
N ASP A 170 2.71 -1.23 -1.15
CA ASP A 170 2.41 -2.61 -1.49
C ASP A 170 2.40 -2.79 -3.02
N SER A 171 3.01 -3.89 -3.48
CA SER A 171 3.00 -4.29 -4.90
C SER A 171 3.58 -3.25 -5.88
N SER A 172 4.36 -2.26 -5.43
CA SER A 172 4.98 -1.29 -6.37
C SER A 172 6.00 -1.91 -7.33
N TYR A 173 6.45 -3.14 -7.06
CA TYR A 173 7.26 -3.97 -7.96
C TYR A 173 6.43 -4.66 -9.07
N LYS A 174 5.10 -4.47 -9.12
CA LYS A 174 4.25 -4.96 -10.21
C LYS A 174 3.98 -3.83 -11.22
N ARG A 175 3.68 -4.19 -12.47
CA ARG A 175 3.32 -3.24 -13.55
C ARG A 175 2.18 -2.32 -13.11
N VAL A 176 1.18 -2.90 -12.46
CA VAL A 176 0.03 -2.20 -11.92
C VAL A 176 0.06 -2.45 -10.41
N GLY A 177 0.58 -1.47 -9.66
CA GLY A 177 0.68 -1.56 -8.20
C GLY A 177 -0.69 -1.61 -7.52
N ALA A 178 -0.72 -1.98 -6.24
CA ALA A 178 -1.98 -2.06 -5.49
C ALA A 178 -2.66 -0.68 -5.40
N LYS A 179 -3.99 -0.66 -5.39
CA LYS A 179 -4.80 0.55 -5.13
C LYS A 179 -4.84 0.83 -3.63
N ALA A 180 -5.28 -0.15 -2.84
CA ALA A 180 -5.47 -0.01 -1.41
C ALA A 180 -5.08 -1.30 -0.69
N SER A 181 -4.75 -1.18 0.58
CA SER A 181 -4.61 -2.32 1.49
C SER A 181 -5.45 -2.07 2.72
N ILE A 182 -6.14 -3.11 3.18
CA ILE A 182 -6.98 -3.09 4.37
C ILE A 182 -6.39 -4.09 5.34
N LEU A 183 -6.19 -3.69 6.59
CA LEU A 183 -5.60 -4.51 7.64
C LEU A 183 -6.49 -4.48 8.89
N ALA A 184 -6.89 -5.65 9.35
CA ALA A 184 -7.68 -5.84 10.56
C ALA A 184 -6.84 -6.51 11.66
N ALA A 185 -6.92 -5.98 12.87
CA ALA A 185 -6.23 -6.51 14.04
C ALA A 185 -7.08 -7.54 14.78
N HIS A 186 -6.59 -8.78 14.91
CA HIS A 186 -7.24 -9.82 15.71
C HIS A 186 -6.52 -10.02 17.05
N VAL A 187 -5.19 -10.18 16.99
CA VAL A 187 -4.32 -10.35 18.16
C VAL A 187 -3.16 -9.38 18.03
N VAL A 188 -2.91 -8.60 19.09
CA VAL A 188 -1.86 -7.56 19.11
C VAL A 188 -0.92 -7.80 20.29
N PRO A 189 0.39 -7.51 20.14
CA PRO A 189 1.33 -7.54 21.25
C PRO A 189 1.06 -6.42 22.27
N ASP A 190 1.58 -6.56 23.49
CA ASP A 190 1.43 -5.54 24.55
C ASP A 190 2.19 -4.24 24.24
N ARG A 191 3.29 -4.35 23.48
CA ARG A 191 4.17 -3.27 23.05
C ARG A 191 4.75 -3.56 21.66
N GLY A 192 5.09 -2.51 20.93
CA GLY A 192 5.61 -2.64 19.58
C GLY A 192 4.53 -3.07 18.58
N GLY A 193 4.94 -3.48 17.39
CA GLY A 193 4.04 -4.02 16.37
C GLY A 193 3.10 -2.97 15.75
N GLU A 194 3.37 -1.69 16.00
CA GLU A 194 2.72 -0.55 15.37
C GLU A 194 2.88 -0.63 13.85
N THR A 195 1.96 0.02 13.14
CA THR A 195 2.17 0.34 11.72
C THR A 195 2.33 1.85 11.59
N GLU A 196 3.24 2.27 10.73
CA GLU A 196 3.50 3.68 10.45
C GLU A 196 3.31 3.96 8.98
N TRP A 197 2.73 5.11 8.64
CA TRP A 197 2.48 5.58 7.28
C TRP A 197 3.17 6.91 7.03
N ALA A 198 3.53 7.19 5.77
CA ALA A 198 4.12 8.44 5.32
C ALA A 198 3.39 9.00 4.09
N ASP A 199 3.05 10.29 4.11
CA ASP A 199 2.32 10.98 3.04
C ASP A 199 3.25 11.41 1.91
N LEU A 200 3.18 10.71 0.78
CA LEU A 200 4.00 11.04 -0.38
C LEU A 200 3.53 12.28 -1.14
N ARG A 201 2.28 12.73 -0.91
CA ARG A 201 1.72 13.95 -1.49
C ARG A 201 2.36 15.15 -0.80
N ALA A 202 2.32 15.18 0.53
CA ALA A 202 2.98 16.21 1.31
C ALA A 202 4.52 16.15 1.18
N ALA A 203 5.09 14.97 0.92
CA ALA A 203 6.52 14.84 0.62
C ALA A 203 6.88 15.53 -0.70
N TRP A 204 6.05 15.38 -1.74
CA TRP A 204 6.23 16.10 -3.00
C TRP A 204 6.13 17.62 -2.80
N ASP A 205 5.11 18.07 -2.07
CA ASP A 205 4.88 19.49 -1.78
C ASP A 205 6.04 20.15 -1.01
N ALA A 206 6.83 19.35 -0.27
CA ALA A 206 7.97 19.83 0.52
C ALA A 206 9.31 19.89 -0.25
N LEU A 207 9.37 19.34 -1.47
CA LEU A 207 10.56 19.45 -2.31
C LEU A 207 10.75 20.90 -2.78
N ASP A 208 12.01 21.33 -2.96
CA ASP A 208 12.27 22.59 -3.63
C ASP A 208 11.89 22.52 -5.12
N GLY A 209 11.67 23.70 -5.74
CA GLY A 209 11.19 23.77 -7.12
C GLY A 209 12.14 23.14 -8.13
N ALA A 210 13.46 23.19 -7.90
CA ALA A 210 14.44 22.59 -8.80
C ALA A 210 14.38 21.05 -8.75
N MET A 211 14.22 20.48 -7.55
CA MET A 211 14.04 19.04 -7.37
C MET A 211 12.69 18.56 -7.93
N GLN A 212 11.61 19.34 -7.74
CA GLN A 212 10.31 19.02 -8.37
C GLN A 212 10.42 19.02 -9.90
N GLU A 213 11.02 20.04 -10.48
CA GLU A 213 11.23 20.14 -11.93
C GLU A 213 12.05 18.96 -12.45
N TRP A 214 13.20 18.69 -11.81
CA TRP A 214 14.07 17.60 -12.22
C TRP A 214 13.43 16.21 -12.06
N LEU A 215 12.61 15.98 -11.02
CA LEU A 215 11.94 14.69 -10.82
C LEU A 215 10.67 14.50 -11.68
N SER A 216 10.14 15.57 -12.29
CA SER A 216 8.84 15.53 -12.97
C SER A 216 8.81 14.62 -14.20
N ASP A 217 9.96 14.35 -14.83
CA ASP A 217 10.10 13.45 -15.99
C ASP A 217 10.94 12.21 -15.69
N LYS A 218 11.34 12.01 -14.43
CA LYS A 218 12.19 10.88 -14.03
C LYS A 218 11.36 9.67 -13.67
N GLU A 219 11.92 8.52 -13.98
CA GLU A 219 11.34 7.22 -13.69
C GLU A 219 12.34 6.37 -12.91
N ALA A 220 11.84 5.51 -12.02
CA ALA A 220 12.65 4.58 -11.25
C ALA A 220 12.27 3.13 -11.56
N VAL A 221 13.28 2.26 -11.52
CA VAL A 221 13.10 0.82 -11.63
C VAL A 221 12.65 0.28 -10.26
N HIS A 222 11.47 -0.29 -10.17
CA HIS A 222 10.97 -1.01 -9.00
C HIS A 222 11.16 -2.52 -9.18
N SER A 223 11.77 -3.19 -8.19
CA SER A 223 12.10 -4.61 -8.29
C SER A 223 11.87 -5.38 -6.98
N TYR A 224 11.10 -6.47 -7.09
CA TYR A 224 10.92 -7.42 -6.00
C TYR A 224 12.26 -8.04 -5.61
N ARG A 225 13.00 -8.54 -6.62
CA ARG A 225 14.31 -9.16 -6.43
C ARG A 225 15.28 -8.24 -5.71
N PHE A 226 15.43 -7.00 -6.19
CA PHE A 226 16.28 -5.99 -5.56
C PHE A 226 15.94 -5.84 -4.07
N SER A 227 14.69 -5.48 -3.77
CA SER A 227 14.29 -5.17 -2.40
C SER A 227 14.31 -6.36 -1.43
N HIS A 228 14.14 -7.59 -1.89
CA HIS A 228 14.18 -8.79 -1.05
C HIS A 228 15.59 -9.35 -0.92
N ALA A 229 16.49 -9.07 -1.86
CA ALA A 229 17.91 -9.36 -1.72
C ALA A 229 18.51 -8.64 -0.50
N TRP A 230 18.12 -7.38 -0.26
CA TRP A 230 18.61 -6.59 0.88
C TRP A 230 17.98 -6.93 2.24
N HIS A 231 16.75 -7.46 2.25
CA HIS A 231 15.94 -7.55 3.47
C HIS A 231 15.36 -8.93 3.75
N GLY A 232 15.72 -9.94 2.94
CA GLY A 232 15.24 -11.31 3.04
C GLY A 232 13.89 -11.56 2.36
N GLY A 233 13.54 -12.84 2.20
CA GLY A 233 12.25 -13.27 1.66
C GLY A 233 12.26 -13.63 0.18
N LEU A 234 13.42 -13.61 -0.50
CA LEU A 234 13.55 -14.17 -1.85
C LEU A 234 13.22 -15.66 -1.87
N GLU A 235 13.56 -16.37 -0.79
CA GLU A 235 13.39 -17.82 -0.67
C GLU A 235 11.91 -18.24 -0.50
N LEU A 236 10.99 -17.28 -0.40
CA LEU A 236 9.55 -17.55 -0.40
C LEU A 236 9.01 -17.95 -1.78
N LEU A 237 9.70 -17.52 -2.82
CA LEU A 237 9.34 -17.73 -4.21
C LEU A 237 10.40 -18.60 -4.88
N ASN A 238 9.97 -19.51 -5.75
CA ASN A 238 10.90 -20.21 -6.62
C ASN A 238 11.32 -19.32 -7.81
N ASP A 239 12.32 -19.76 -8.58
CA ASP A 239 12.85 -18.97 -9.70
C ASP A 239 11.79 -18.61 -10.74
N ALA A 240 10.87 -19.53 -11.08
CA ALA A 240 9.80 -19.27 -12.04
C ALA A 240 8.79 -18.24 -11.51
N GLU A 241 8.48 -18.25 -10.21
CA GLU A 241 7.65 -17.23 -9.57
C GLU A 241 8.35 -15.86 -9.56
N LEU A 242 9.67 -15.83 -9.31
CA LEU A 242 10.46 -14.61 -9.37
C LEU A 242 10.59 -14.07 -10.81
N ASP A 243 10.71 -14.94 -11.81
CA ASP A 243 10.74 -14.58 -13.24
C ASP A 243 9.42 -13.97 -13.72
N HIS A 244 8.30 -14.31 -13.06
CA HIS A 244 7.02 -13.64 -13.24
C HIS A 244 6.88 -12.29 -12.52
N LEU A 245 7.94 -11.83 -11.84
CA LEU A 245 8.05 -10.51 -11.23
C LEU A 245 9.26 -9.76 -11.82
N PRO A 246 9.27 -9.50 -13.15
CA PRO A 246 10.34 -8.73 -13.76
C PRO A 246 10.34 -7.31 -13.17
N PRO A 247 11.51 -6.65 -13.10
CA PRO A 247 11.57 -5.25 -12.74
C PRO A 247 10.68 -4.39 -13.64
N VAL A 248 10.06 -3.39 -13.04
CA VAL A 248 9.11 -2.49 -13.70
C VAL A 248 9.54 -1.05 -13.52
N ILE A 249 9.13 -0.18 -14.44
CA ILE A 249 9.44 1.25 -14.39
C ILE A 249 8.20 2.00 -13.92
N HIS A 250 8.38 2.90 -12.96
CA HIS A 250 7.35 3.83 -12.51
C HIS A 250 7.86 5.27 -12.50
N PRO A 251 7.04 6.27 -12.85
CA PRO A 251 7.37 7.67 -12.66
C PRO A 251 7.63 7.98 -11.18
N LEU A 252 8.64 8.81 -10.90
CA LEU A 252 8.91 9.32 -9.54
C LEU A 252 7.90 10.38 -9.12
N MET A 253 7.37 11.14 -10.08
CA MET A 253 6.22 12.03 -9.90
C MET A 253 4.97 11.33 -10.44
N ARG A 254 4.02 11.01 -9.56
CA ARG A 254 2.74 10.42 -9.95
C ARG A 254 1.60 11.36 -9.66
N ILE A 255 0.64 11.44 -10.58
CA ILE A 255 -0.64 12.12 -10.33
C ILE A 255 -1.65 11.09 -9.84
N HIS A 256 -2.23 11.34 -8.68
CA HIS A 256 -3.27 10.48 -8.12
C HIS A 256 -4.54 10.55 -8.98
N PRO A 257 -5.07 9.43 -9.51
CA PRO A 257 -6.10 9.45 -10.55
C PRO A 257 -7.43 10.06 -10.09
N ALA A 258 -7.81 9.88 -8.82
CA ALA A 258 -9.09 10.38 -8.29
C ALA A 258 -8.99 11.82 -7.76
N THR A 259 -7.82 12.24 -7.25
CA THR A 259 -7.67 13.54 -6.56
C THR A 259 -6.90 14.57 -7.39
N GLY A 260 -6.18 14.13 -8.42
CA GLY A 260 -5.31 14.97 -9.23
C GLY A 260 -4.06 15.49 -8.50
N ARG A 261 -3.81 15.04 -7.26
CA ARG A 261 -2.65 15.51 -6.48
C ARG A 261 -1.36 14.81 -6.92
N PRO A 262 -0.26 15.55 -7.12
CA PRO A 262 1.06 14.96 -7.31
C PRO A 262 1.55 14.27 -6.03
N ASN A 263 2.40 13.26 -6.18
CA ASN A 263 3.10 12.61 -5.08
C ASN A 263 4.45 12.03 -5.52
N LEU A 264 5.36 11.91 -4.55
CA LEU A 264 6.72 11.38 -4.73
C LEU A 264 6.74 9.86 -4.57
N PHE A 265 6.74 9.11 -5.66
CA PHE A 265 6.63 7.64 -5.64
C PHE A 265 7.99 6.96 -5.45
N VAL A 266 8.40 6.80 -4.19
CA VAL A 266 9.66 6.17 -3.77
C VAL A 266 9.40 4.93 -2.89
N GLY A 267 10.39 4.46 -2.14
CA GLY A 267 10.29 3.31 -1.22
C GLY A 267 11.27 2.18 -1.53
N ARG A 268 11.30 1.15 -0.68
CA ARG A 268 12.33 0.07 -0.73
C ARG A 268 12.46 -0.66 -2.07
N HIS A 269 11.40 -0.65 -2.88
CA HIS A 269 11.35 -1.35 -4.16
C HIS A 269 12.08 -0.59 -5.27
N ALA A 270 12.19 0.74 -5.17
CA ALA A 270 12.89 1.59 -6.12
C ALA A 270 14.41 1.35 -6.03
N SER A 271 14.97 0.74 -7.07
CA SER A 271 16.38 0.34 -7.15
C SER A 271 17.29 1.50 -7.56
N HIS A 272 16.94 2.17 -8.66
CA HIS A 272 17.72 3.25 -9.27
C HIS A 272 16.84 4.04 -10.26
N ILE A 273 17.31 5.21 -10.68
CA ILE A 273 16.62 6.10 -11.62
C ILE A 273 17.10 5.77 -13.05
N VAL A 274 16.16 5.68 -13.98
CA VAL A 274 16.45 5.34 -15.38
C VAL A 274 17.31 6.45 -16.01
N GLY A 275 18.40 6.05 -16.66
CA GLY A 275 19.32 6.96 -17.36
C GLY A 275 20.30 7.72 -16.47
N GLU A 276 20.24 7.53 -15.15
CA GLU A 276 21.17 8.13 -14.19
C GLU A 276 22.22 7.12 -13.73
N ASP A 277 23.31 7.59 -13.10
CA ASP A 277 24.25 6.69 -12.44
C ASP A 277 23.53 5.85 -11.38
N ARG A 278 23.75 4.54 -11.41
CA ARG A 278 23.00 3.56 -10.61
C ARG A 278 23.26 3.73 -9.11
N GLU A 279 24.50 3.98 -8.70
CA GLU A 279 24.82 4.09 -7.28
C GLU A 279 24.38 5.44 -6.70
N GLU A 280 24.64 6.52 -7.44
CA GLU A 280 24.24 7.88 -7.06
C GLU A 280 22.72 8.00 -6.97
N SER A 281 22.00 7.51 -7.98
CA SER A 281 20.54 7.53 -7.98
C SER A 281 19.95 6.66 -6.87
N ARG A 282 20.55 5.49 -6.57
CA ARG A 282 20.14 4.66 -5.42
C ARG A 282 20.39 5.36 -4.07
N ARG A 283 21.49 6.11 -3.92
CA ARG A 283 21.73 6.94 -2.72
C ARG A 283 20.67 8.05 -2.61
N LEU A 284 20.34 8.71 -3.71
CA LEU A 284 19.29 9.73 -3.78
C LEU A 284 17.91 9.16 -3.39
N LEU A 285 17.48 8.05 -3.99
CA LEU A 285 16.18 7.43 -3.68
C LEU A 285 16.03 7.06 -2.20
N ARG A 286 17.11 6.57 -1.56
CA ARG A 286 17.12 6.30 -0.11
C ARG A 286 17.01 7.58 0.71
N ARG A 287 17.69 8.65 0.32
CA ARG A 287 17.58 9.96 0.97
C ARG A 287 16.14 10.50 0.85
N LEU A 288 15.59 10.53 -0.37
CA LEU A 288 14.22 10.97 -0.63
C LEU A 288 13.19 10.15 0.16
N THR A 289 13.35 8.83 0.22
CA THR A 289 12.48 7.96 1.04
C THR A 289 12.55 8.33 2.53
N THR A 290 13.76 8.62 3.04
CA THR A 290 13.98 8.99 4.43
C THR A 290 13.35 10.35 4.74
N GLU A 291 13.57 11.36 3.89
CA GLU A 291 13.05 12.73 4.05
C GLU A 291 11.52 12.79 3.88
N ALA A 292 10.97 12.03 2.94
CA ALA A 292 9.53 11.90 2.75
C ALA A 292 8.84 11.34 4.00
N SER A 293 9.52 10.45 4.72
CA SER A 293 8.99 9.71 5.87
C SER A 293 9.35 10.34 7.22
N GLN A 294 9.27 11.67 7.32
CA GLN A 294 9.47 12.43 8.56
C GLN A 294 8.20 13.18 8.97
N SER A 295 8.07 13.48 10.26
CA SER A 295 7.04 14.39 10.78
C SER A 295 7.10 15.76 10.05
N PRO A 296 5.96 16.42 9.77
CA PRO A 296 4.59 16.05 10.14
C PRO A 296 3.90 15.08 9.15
N ARG A 297 4.65 14.50 8.21
CA ARG A 297 4.10 13.65 7.13
C ARG A 297 3.90 12.20 7.53
N THR A 298 4.06 11.87 8.80
CA THR A 298 3.99 10.49 9.29
C THR A 298 2.97 10.34 10.41
N TRP A 299 2.22 9.24 10.36
CA TRP A 299 1.36 8.80 11.46
C TRP A 299 1.69 7.36 11.85
N LYS A 300 1.74 7.11 13.16
CA LYS A 300 2.01 5.80 13.74
C LYS A 300 0.81 5.32 14.55
N HIS A 301 0.27 4.16 14.19
CA HIS A 301 -0.87 3.57 14.88
C HIS A 301 -0.44 2.47 15.83
N ARG A 302 -0.85 2.59 17.09
CA ARG A 302 -0.77 1.51 18.08
C ARG A 302 -2.08 0.74 18.05
N TRP A 303 -2.01 -0.45 17.48
CA TRP A 303 -3.16 -1.34 17.27
C TRP A 303 -3.88 -1.72 18.56
N GLN A 304 -5.21 -1.80 18.47
CA GLN A 304 -6.09 -2.52 19.39
C GLN A 304 -6.80 -3.65 18.65
N PRO A 305 -7.16 -4.77 19.33
CA PRO A 305 -8.02 -5.78 18.72
C PRO A 305 -9.33 -5.19 18.22
N GLY A 306 -9.72 -5.53 16.99
CA GLY A 306 -10.91 -4.99 16.33
C GLY A 306 -10.65 -3.77 15.46
N ASP A 307 -9.50 -3.11 15.57
CA ASP A 307 -9.15 -2.01 14.66
C ASP A 307 -9.05 -2.49 13.21
N ILE A 308 -9.52 -1.64 12.30
CA ILE A 308 -9.32 -1.78 10.86
C ILE A 308 -8.68 -0.50 10.33
N VAL A 309 -7.63 -0.63 9.53
CA VAL A 309 -7.04 0.49 8.81
C VAL A 309 -7.05 0.19 7.32
N ILE A 310 -7.51 1.16 6.52
CA ILE A 310 -7.32 1.19 5.07
C ILE A 310 -6.34 2.29 4.71
N TRP A 311 -5.44 2.02 3.75
CA TRP A 311 -4.55 3.04 3.21
C TRP A 311 -4.45 2.98 1.68
N ASP A 312 -4.17 4.14 1.09
CA ASP A 312 -4.01 4.34 -0.35
C ASP A 312 -2.55 4.14 -0.80
N ASN A 313 -2.25 2.94 -1.29
CA ASN A 313 -0.92 2.58 -1.78
C ASN A 313 -0.44 3.46 -2.95
N ARG A 314 -1.34 4.21 -3.60
CA ARG A 314 -1.00 5.11 -4.71
C ARG A 314 -0.34 6.40 -4.23
N CYS A 315 -0.40 6.72 -2.93
CA CYS A 315 0.12 7.99 -2.41
C CYS A 315 0.73 7.93 -1.00
N VAL A 316 0.92 6.73 -0.43
CA VAL A 316 1.58 6.57 0.88
C VAL A 316 2.67 5.50 0.85
N LEU A 317 3.64 5.63 1.74
CA LEU A 317 4.46 4.50 2.20
C LEU A 317 3.94 4.01 3.53
N HIS A 318 4.25 2.77 3.87
CA HIS A 318 4.03 2.21 5.20
C HIS A 318 5.17 1.29 5.63
N ARG A 319 5.25 1.04 6.94
CA ARG A 319 6.12 0.02 7.54
C ARG A 319 5.54 -0.51 8.84
N GLY A 320 5.85 -1.76 9.18
CA GLY A 320 5.62 -2.33 10.50
C GLY A 320 6.78 -2.05 11.45
N HIS A 321 6.49 -1.83 12.72
CA HIS A 321 7.49 -1.77 13.79
C HIS A 321 7.73 -3.15 14.40
N PRO A 322 8.94 -3.42 14.93
CA PRO A 322 9.22 -4.68 15.61
C PRO A 322 8.36 -4.83 16.88
N TRP A 323 8.16 -6.08 17.30
CA TRP A 323 7.52 -6.45 18.55
C TRP A 323 8.26 -7.63 19.20
N PRO A 324 8.02 -7.93 20.49
CA PRO A 324 8.61 -9.08 21.16
C PRO A 324 8.28 -10.38 20.41
N PRO A 325 9.29 -11.18 20.02
CA PRO A 325 9.07 -12.33 19.15
C PRO A 325 8.22 -13.43 19.80
N ASP A 326 8.19 -13.48 21.13
CA ASP A 326 7.41 -14.39 21.97
C ASP A 326 5.92 -14.01 22.08
N GLN A 327 5.52 -12.86 21.55
CA GLN A 327 4.13 -12.41 21.57
C GLN A 327 3.44 -12.65 20.23
N ALA A 328 2.22 -13.18 20.31
CA ALA A 328 1.37 -13.38 19.15
C ALA A 328 0.94 -12.05 18.53
N ARG A 329 1.03 -11.97 17.21
CA ARG A 329 0.47 -10.91 16.40
C ARG A 329 -0.27 -11.56 15.23
N VAL A 330 -1.58 -11.31 15.14
CA VAL A 330 -2.45 -11.88 14.10
C VAL A 330 -3.22 -10.74 13.45
N MET A 331 -2.87 -10.46 12.20
CA MET A 331 -3.58 -9.49 11.37
C MET A 331 -4.17 -10.20 10.15
N ALA A 332 -5.35 -9.75 9.73
CA ALA A 332 -5.94 -10.14 8.46
C ALA A 332 -5.78 -8.99 7.46
N ARG A 333 -5.22 -9.28 6.28
CA ARG A 333 -4.99 -8.30 5.22
C ARG A 333 -5.73 -8.69 3.96
N SER A 334 -6.44 -7.75 3.36
CA SER A 334 -6.84 -7.81 1.96
C SER A 334 -6.15 -6.67 1.18
N THR A 335 -6.05 -6.83 -0.13
CA THR A 335 -5.44 -5.83 -1.02
C THR A 335 -6.36 -5.63 -2.20
N VAL A 336 -6.62 -4.37 -2.54
CA VAL A 336 -7.36 -3.96 -3.74
C VAL A 336 -6.35 -3.82 -4.87
N ALA A 337 -6.57 -4.53 -5.97
CA ALA A 337 -5.72 -4.46 -7.14
C ALA A 337 -5.77 -3.05 -7.77
N GLY A 338 -4.68 -2.62 -8.39
CA GLY A 338 -4.70 -1.39 -9.18
C GLY A 338 -5.60 -1.51 -10.41
N GLU A 339 -6.12 -0.38 -10.86
CA GLU A 339 -7.08 -0.29 -11.96
C GLU A 339 -6.34 -0.24 -13.30
N ASP A 340 -6.36 -1.36 -14.03
CA ASP A 340 -5.91 -1.50 -15.42
C ASP A 340 -6.63 -2.73 -15.99
N ALA A 341 -7.15 -2.63 -17.21
CA ALA A 341 -7.93 -3.72 -17.82
C ALA A 341 -7.11 -5.01 -17.97
N ASP A 342 -5.79 -4.87 -18.15
CA ASP A 342 -4.83 -5.94 -18.34
C ASP A 342 -4.07 -6.25 -17.02
N ASN A 343 -4.62 -5.86 -15.86
CA ASN A 343 -4.02 -6.22 -14.57
C ASN A 343 -4.20 -7.72 -14.29
N GLU A 344 -3.19 -8.50 -14.67
CA GLU A 344 -3.13 -9.95 -14.45
C GLU A 344 -3.20 -10.37 -12.97
N TRP A 345 -2.99 -9.43 -12.04
CA TRP A 345 -3.05 -9.69 -10.60
C TRP A 345 -4.43 -9.42 -10.01
N ALA A 346 -5.36 -8.83 -10.75
CA ALA A 346 -6.71 -8.60 -10.27
C ALA A 346 -7.56 -9.89 -10.38
N MET A 347 -8.24 -10.28 -9.32
CA MET A 347 -9.22 -11.37 -9.35
C MET A 347 -10.38 -11.04 -10.28
N ALA A 348 -10.95 -12.03 -10.95
CA ALA A 348 -12.26 -11.86 -11.59
C ALA A 348 -13.32 -11.60 -10.51
N ASP A 349 -14.35 -10.83 -10.88
CA ASP A 349 -15.49 -10.52 -10.02
C ASP A 349 -16.38 -11.73 -9.73
#